data_AF-A0A7K1B3A0-F1
#
_entry.id   AF-A0A7K1B3A0-F1
#
_cell.length_a   1.000
_cell.length_b   1.000
_cell.length_c   1.000
_cell.angle_alpha   90.00
_cell.angle_beta   90.00
_cell.angle_gamma   90.00
#
_symmetry.space_group_name_H-M   'P 1'
#
loop_
_entity.id
_entity.type
_entity.pdbx_description
1 polymer ?
#
loop_
_entity_poly.entity_id
_entity_poly.type
_entity_poly.pdbx_seq_one_letter_code
_entity_poly.pdbx_strand_id
1 'polypeptide(L)'
;MGARRWALLGVLALATAAGACGGDDSSGAPTTATPTTAPLTTTTTAPDTTPDTTPGTTVIPTTTTGSTTIPTTVPTTTDATTTIPITIPTTTPTGTTLLPGAATTPVSTPEGVNGPGLTALLVDVRTGRHDGYERVVFEFLGDRVPGYAVQYVDPPFTADPSDLPVAVDGDAFLRVRMAWASGYDLTGDLGQVYTGPDRIDVNAPVVQELVLLGDFEAVLSWVIGVDAEHPFRVTILDEPARIVIDIATSG
;
A
#
# COMPACT_ATOMS: atom_id res chain seq x y z
N MET A 1 7.53 -21.90 -47.81
CA MET A 1 7.46 -21.05 -49.01
C MET A 1 7.04 -19.66 -48.57
N GLY A 2 7.75 -18.61 -49.00
CA GLY A 2 7.34 -17.22 -48.78
C GLY A 2 8.30 -16.36 -47.95
N ALA A 3 9.59 -16.34 -48.31
CA ALA A 3 10.53 -15.33 -47.84
C ALA A 3 10.39 -14.05 -48.68
N ARG A 4 10.37 -12.87 -48.04
CA ARG A 4 10.60 -11.59 -48.72
C ARG A 4 11.67 -10.80 -47.98
N ARG A 5 12.84 -10.81 -48.60
CA ARG A 5 14.02 -9.97 -48.36
C ARG A 5 13.74 -8.55 -48.84
N TRP A 6 14.14 -7.53 -48.09
CA TRP A 6 14.51 -6.22 -48.64
C TRP A 6 15.84 -5.78 -48.03
N ALA A 7 16.78 -5.44 -48.90
CA ALA A 7 18.16 -5.11 -48.58
C ALA A 7 18.36 -3.59 -48.54
N LEU A 8 19.18 -3.18 -47.56
CA LEU A 8 20.22 -2.14 -47.56
C LEU A 8 20.16 -0.99 -48.59
N LEU A 9 20.26 0.23 -48.06
CA LEU A 9 21.15 1.27 -48.60
C LEU A 9 21.72 2.08 -47.43
N GLY A 10 23.04 2.17 -47.39
CA GLY A 10 23.78 2.94 -46.41
C GLY A 10 24.47 4.17 -47.02
N VAL A 11 25.34 4.74 -46.17
CA VAL A 11 26.39 5.74 -46.42
C VAL A 11 25.92 7.20 -46.38
N LEU A 12 26.41 7.96 -45.39
CA LEU A 12 27.52 8.90 -45.60
C LEU A 12 27.98 9.53 -44.26
N ALA A 13 29.25 9.35 -43.94
CA ALA A 13 29.98 10.11 -42.94
C ALA A 13 30.52 11.41 -43.56
N LEU A 14 30.55 12.51 -42.80
CA LEU A 14 31.57 13.53 -42.98
C LEU A 14 31.88 14.22 -41.64
N ALA A 15 33.17 14.32 -41.37
CA ALA A 15 33.77 14.88 -40.18
C ALA A 15 34.36 16.28 -40.46
N THR A 16 34.72 16.95 -39.36
CA THR A 16 35.70 18.05 -39.20
C THR A 16 35.32 19.47 -39.65
N ALA A 17 35.38 20.44 -38.73
CA ALA A 17 36.56 21.30 -38.56
C ALA A 17 36.45 22.19 -37.30
N ALA A 18 37.61 22.40 -36.67
CA ALA A 18 37.85 23.29 -35.54
C ALA A 18 38.19 24.72 -36.01
N GLY A 19 38.07 25.67 -35.08
CA GLY A 19 38.89 26.90 -35.09
C GLY A 19 38.11 28.21 -34.86
N ALA A 20 38.37 28.87 -33.73
CA ALA A 20 39.04 30.19 -33.68
C ALA A 20 38.89 30.85 -32.30
N CYS A 21 39.92 31.62 -31.95
CA CYS A 21 40.21 32.26 -30.67
C CYS A 21 39.86 33.76 -30.65
N GLY A 22 39.92 34.35 -29.44
CA GLY A 22 40.11 35.79 -29.15
C GLY A 22 38.81 36.58 -28.99
N GLY A 23 38.63 37.49 -28.05
CA GLY A 23 39.50 38.08 -27.02
C GLY A 23 38.81 39.35 -26.47
N ASP A 24 38.74 39.44 -25.15
CA ASP A 24 38.74 40.58 -24.20
C ASP A 24 37.79 41.81 -24.28
N ASP A 25 37.27 42.08 -23.07
CA ASP A 25 36.92 43.35 -22.39
C ASP A 25 35.73 44.20 -22.83
N SER A 26 34.68 44.22 -21.99
CA SER A 26 34.36 45.39 -21.15
C SER A 26 33.12 45.17 -20.26
N SER A 27 33.37 45.26 -18.95
CA SER A 27 32.63 46.05 -17.95
C SER A 27 31.11 45.95 -17.87
N GLY A 28 30.63 45.28 -16.82
CA GLY A 28 29.26 45.44 -16.34
C GLY A 28 28.93 44.43 -15.25
N ALA A 29 29.29 44.71 -14.00
CA ALA A 29 28.84 43.94 -12.86
C ALA A 29 27.33 44.14 -12.63
N PRO A 30 26.52 43.07 -12.50
CA PRO A 30 25.30 43.16 -11.72
C PRO A 30 25.60 42.67 -10.30
N THR A 31 25.34 43.60 -9.39
CA THR A 31 25.42 43.54 -7.94
C THR A 31 24.74 42.29 -7.36
N THR A 32 25.45 41.62 -6.47
CA THR A 32 24.93 40.64 -5.51
C THR A 32 23.79 41.26 -4.70
N ALA A 33 22.56 40.81 -4.91
CA ALA A 33 21.45 41.07 -3.99
C ALA A 33 21.30 39.87 -3.05
N THR A 34 21.89 39.99 -1.87
CA THR A 34 21.63 39.12 -0.72
C THR A 34 20.15 39.25 -0.32
N PRO A 35 19.39 38.17 -0.10
CA PRO A 35 18.06 38.30 0.49
C PRO A 35 18.21 38.78 1.94
N THR A 36 17.76 40.01 2.20
CA THR A 36 17.62 40.56 3.55
C THR A 36 16.53 39.80 4.29
N THR A 37 16.96 39.03 5.29
CA THR A 37 16.14 38.47 6.35
C THR A 37 15.37 39.59 7.07
N ALA A 38 14.04 39.61 6.91
CA ALA A 38 13.17 40.38 7.77
C ALA A 38 12.84 39.56 9.04
N PRO A 39 12.95 40.13 10.25
CA PRO A 39 12.50 39.45 11.46
C PRO A 39 10.97 39.41 11.51
N LEU A 40 10.40 38.21 11.63
CA LEU A 40 8.99 38.01 11.92
C LEU A 40 8.72 38.48 13.36
N THR A 41 7.97 39.58 13.50
CA THR A 41 7.43 40.04 14.78
C THR A 41 6.23 39.18 15.15
N THR A 42 6.38 38.41 16.23
CA THR A 42 5.32 37.65 16.88
C THR A 42 4.33 38.60 17.54
N THR A 43 3.14 38.76 16.94
CA THR A 43 2.01 39.42 17.62
C THR A 43 1.11 38.34 18.19
N THR A 44 1.37 37.98 19.45
CA THR A 44 0.50 37.18 20.30
C THR A 44 -0.78 37.96 20.56
N THR A 45 -1.91 37.50 20.02
CA THR A 45 -3.24 37.95 20.43
C THR A 45 -3.89 36.81 21.19
N ALA A 46 -4.08 37.00 22.49
CA ALA A 46 -4.79 36.08 23.37
C ALA A 46 -6.29 36.09 23.07
N PRO A 47 -6.99 34.96 23.12
CA PRO A 47 -8.44 34.95 23.28
C PRO A 47 -8.76 35.06 24.78
N ASP A 48 -9.36 36.19 25.17
CA ASP A 48 -10.10 36.34 26.42
C ASP A 48 -11.58 36.07 26.11
N THR A 49 -12.07 34.89 26.50
CA THR A 49 -13.49 34.70 26.85
C THR A 49 -13.58 33.64 27.94
N THR A 50 -14.15 34.08 29.06
CA THR A 50 -14.55 33.41 30.28
C THR A 50 -15.45 32.18 30.03
N PRO A 51 -15.29 31.07 30.78
CA PRO A 51 -16.33 30.06 30.92
C PRO A 51 -17.21 30.41 32.12
N ASP A 52 -18.44 30.85 31.85
CA ASP A 52 -19.54 30.86 32.81
C ASP A 52 -20.57 29.80 32.37
N THR A 53 -20.76 28.76 33.19
CA THR A 53 -22.07 28.22 33.63
C THR A 53 -21.92 26.80 34.22
N THR A 54 -22.02 26.74 35.55
CA THR A 54 -22.71 25.74 36.40
C THR A 54 -22.86 24.28 35.92
N PRO A 55 -22.32 23.31 36.69
CA PRO A 55 -22.74 21.90 36.59
C PRO A 55 -24.17 21.70 37.14
N GLY A 56 -25.11 21.36 36.27
CA GLY A 56 -26.43 20.87 36.66
C GLY A 56 -26.31 19.49 37.30
N THR A 57 -26.53 19.41 38.61
CA THR A 57 -26.72 18.15 39.33
C THR A 57 -28.06 17.53 38.93
N THR A 58 -28.05 16.49 38.11
CA THR A 58 -29.21 15.63 37.92
C THR A 58 -29.09 14.43 38.84
N VAL A 59 -29.86 14.46 39.93
CA VAL A 59 -30.03 13.35 40.86
C VAL A 59 -30.91 12.31 40.18
N ILE A 60 -30.37 11.12 39.89
CA ILE A 60 -31.17 9.96 39.51
C ILE A 60 -31.66 9.30 40.82
N PRO A 61 -32.98 9.14 41.04
CA PRO A 61 -33.47 8.39 42.19
C PRO A 61 -33.17 6.91 42.01
N THR A 62 -32.46 6.32 42.98
CA THR A 62 -32.29 4.88 43.15
C THR A 62 -33.63 4.25 43.57
N THR A 63 -34.32 3.61 42.63
CA THR A 63 -35.44 2.73 42.95
C THR A 63 -34.92 1.34 43.30
N THR A 64 -34.83 1.05 44.60
CA THR A 64 -34.75 -0.31 45.13
C THR A 64 -36.05 -1.05 44.82
N THR A 65 -36.00 -2.07 43.97
CA THR A 65 -37.13 -3.01 43.79
C THR A 65 -36.69 -4.39 44.23
N GLY A 66 -37.44 -4.93 45.19
CA GLY A 66 -37.14 -6.15 45.92
C GLY A 66 -37.15 -7.41 45.06
N SER A 67 -36.28 -8.34 45.45
CA SER A 67 -36.28 -9.73 45.01
C SER A 67 -37.50 -10.44 45.58
N THR A 68 -38.44 -10.83 44.70
CA THR A 68 -39.52 -11.77 45.03
C THR A 68 -39.20 -13.08 44.32
N THR A 69 -38.87 -14.10 45.11
CA THR A 69 -38.66 -15.48 44.65
C THR A 69 -40.01 -16.12 44.29
N ILE A 70 -40.12 -16.65 43.08
CA ILE A 70 -41.20 -17.55 42.66
C ILE A 70 -40.60 -18.95 42.50
N PRO A 71 -41.08 -19.99 43.20
CA PRO A 71 -40.65 -21.36 42.93
C PRO A 71 -41.33 -21.88 41.65
N THR A 72 -40.58 -22.00 40.56
CA THR A 72 -41.03 -22.71 39.36
C THR A 72 -40.71 -24.20 39.51
N THR A 73 -41.76 -25.01 39.64
CA THR A 73 -41.67 -26.47 39.56
C THR A 73 -41.58 -26.86 38.08
N VAL A 74 -40.47 -27.49 37.68
CA VAL A 74 -40.30 -28.08 36.35
C VAL A 74 -40.64 -29.58 36.46
N PRO A 75 -41.57 -30.13 35.66
CA PRO A 75 -41.76 -31.57 35.60
C PRO A 75 -40.60 -32.23 34.85
N THR A 76 -40.08 -33.30 35.42
CA THR A 76 -39.05 -34.17 34.82
C THR A 76 -39.70 -35.02 33.74
N THR A 77 -39.35 -34.79 32.48
CA THR A 77 -39.64 -35.72 31.38
C THR A 77 -38.34 -36.46 31.05
N THR A 78 -38.32 -37.76 31.30
CA THR A 78 -37.24 -38.68 30.92
C THR A 78 -37.38 -38.95 29.42
N ASP A 79 -36.47 -38.39 28.63
CA ASP A 79 -36.32 -38.74 27.22
C ASP A 79 -35.18 -39.76 27.06
N ALA A 80 -35.43 -40.81 26.30
CA ALA A 80 -34.53 -41.96 26.17
C ALA A 80 -33.49 -41.70 25.07
N THR A 81 -32.24 -41.45 25.46
CA THR A 81 -31.13 -41.26 24.53
C THR A 81 -30.72 -42.57 23.87
N THR A 82 -31.04 -42.74 22.58
CA THR A 82 -30.44 -43.77 21.73
C THR A 82 -29.13 -43.24 21.15
N THR A 83 -28.00 -43.75 21.62
CA THR A 83 -26.66 -43.35 21.18
C THR A 83 -26.30 -44.04 19.86
N ILE A 84 -26.19 -43.26 18.78
CA ILE A 84 -25.61 -43.71 17.50
C ILE A 84 -24.12 -43.30 17.51
N PRO A 85 -23.16 -44.20 17.24
CA PRO A 85 -21.76 -43.79 17.14
C PRO A 85 -21.55 -42.96 15.87
N ILE A 86 -21.35 -41.66 16.02
CA ILE A 86 -20.89 -40.76 14.95
C ILE A 86 -19.38 -40.93 14.85
N THR A 87 -18.91 -41.58 13.78
CA THR A 87 -17.48 -41.61 13.44
C THR A 87 -17.13 -40.26 12.81
N ILE A 88 -16.50 -39.38 13.57
CA ILE A 88 -15.95 -38.12 13.06
C ILE A 88 -14.68 -38.48 12.28
N PRO A 89 -14.54 -38.14 10.99
CA PRO A 89 -13.26 -38.29 10.33
C PRO A 89 -12.26 -37.34 11.01
N THR A 90 -11.28 -37.89 11.70
CA THR A 90 -10.10 -37.17 12.14
C THR A 90 -9.32 -36.78 10.89
N THR A 91 -9.49 -35.56 10.40
CA THR A 91 -8.59 -34.97 9.41
C THR A 91 -7.27 -34.69 10.12
N THR A 92 -6.30 -35.58 9.95
CA THR A 92 -4.89 -35.28 10.24
C THR A 92 -4.51 -34.03 9.44
N PRO A 93 -3.98 -32.95 10.06
CA PRO A 93 -3.48 -31.82 9.30
C PRO A 93 -2.35 -32.34 8.42
N THR A 94 -2.65 -32.47 7.13
CA THR A 94 -1.74 -33.03 6.15
C THR A 94 -0.94 -31.88 5.59
N GLY A 95 0.28 -31.73 6.07
CA GLY A 95 1.35 -31.04 5.36
C GLY A 95 1.31 -29.52 5.44
N THR A 96 2.45 -28.94 5.80
CA THR A 96 2.86 -27.59 5.42
C THR A 96 2.68 -27.47 3.91
N THR A 97 1.60 -26.84 3.44
CA THR A 97 1.48 -26.45 2.03
C THR A 97 2.50 -25.35 1.80
N LEU A 98 3.73 -25.76 1.51
CA LEU A 98 4.80 -24.87 1.10
C LEU A 98 4.36 -24.17 -0.20
N LEU A 99 4.20 -22.86 -0.13
CA LEU A 99 3.94 -22.00 -1.28
C LEU A 99 5.15 -22.06 -2.24
N PRO A 100 5.07 -22.75 -3.39
CA PRO A 100 6.26 -22.99 -4.21
C PRO A 100 6.82 -21.69 -4.77
N GLY A 101 8.14 -21.53 -4.67
CA GLY A 101 8.86 -20.34 -5.10
C GLY A 101 8.77 -19.15 -4.14
N ALA A 102 8.16 -19.32 -2.96
CA ALA A 102 8.13 -18.30 -1.94
C ALA A 102 9.43 -18.28 -1.11
N ALA A 103 9.88 -17.08 -0.76
CA ALA A 103 11.03 -16.82 0.09
C ALA A 103 10.86 -15.46 0.80
N THR A 104 11.71 -15.13 1.76
CA THR A 104 11.70 -13.80 2.39
C THR A 104 12.69 -12.82 1.74
N THR A 105 13.45 -13.28 0.74
CA THR A 105 14.40 -12.45 0.00
C THR A 105 13.69 -11.42 -0.87
N PRO A 106 14.23 -10.19 -1.03
CA PRO A 106 13.68 -9.17 -1.91
C PRO A 106 13.41 -9.66 -3.34
N VAL A 107 12.29 -9.25 -3.92
CA VAL A 107 11.94 -9.49 -5.33
C VAL A 107 11.81 -8.14 -6.02
N SER A 108 12.48 -7.96 -7.15
CA SER A 108 12.38 -6.72 -7.92
C SER A 108 12.41 -6.94 -9.43
N THR A 109 11.72 -6.06 -10.12
CA THR A 109 11.76 -5.87 -11.57
C THR A 109 12.13 -4.41 -11.82
N PRO A 110 13.18 -4.12 -12.60
CA PRO A 110 13.63 -2.75 -12.84
C PRO A 110 12.53 -1.92 -13.50
N GLU A 111 12.64 -0.60 -13.37
CA GLU A 111 11.76 0.32 -14.07
C GLU A 111 11.87 0.13 -15.59
N GLY A 112 10.70 0.05 -16.24
CA GLY A 112 10.59 -0.04 -17.70
C GLY A 112 10.69 1.33 -18.37
N VAL A 113 10.15 1.42 -19.58
CA VAL A 113 10.07 2.69 -20.32
C VAL A 113 9.24 3.72 -19.57
N ASN A 114 9.77 4.94 -19.48
CA ASN A 114 9.23 6.02 -18.69
C ASN A 114 8.83 7.26 -19.49
N GLY A 115 7.89 8.03 -18.94
CA GLY A 115 7.41 9.30 -19.51
C GLY A 115 5.90 9.53 -19.31
N PRO A 116 5.41 10.73 -19.67
CA PRO A 116 3.99 11.04 -19.64
C PRO A 116 3.17 10.04 -20.46
N GLY A 117 2.07 9.52 -19.90
CA GLY A 117 1.24 8.48 -20.53
C GLY A 117 1.83 7.07 -20.50
N LEU A 118 3.01 6.89 -19.89
CA LEU A 118 3.65 5.58 -19.69
C LEU A 118 3.59 5.13 -18.21
N THR A 119 2.76 5.79 -17.40
CA THR A 119 2.47 5.39 -16.02
C THR A 119 1.48 4.22 -16.00
N ALA A 120 1.76 3.18 -15.23
CA ALA A 120 0.78 2.14 -14.92
C ALA A 120 -0.26 2.72 -13.93
N LEU A 121 -1.52 2.74 -14.33
CA LEU A 121 -2.58 3.38 -13.54
C LEU A 121 -3.22 2.33 -12.63
N LEU A 122 -3.00 2.42 -11.32
CA LEU A 122 -3.65 1.55 -10.34
C LEU A 122 -5.17 1.77 -10.42
N VAL A 123 -5.93 0.70 -10.50
CA VAL A 123 -7.41 0.75 -10.51
C VAL A 123 -8.02 0.13 -9.27
N ASP A 124 -7.38 -0.89 -8.70
CA ASP A 124 -7.95 -1.67 -7.60
C ASP A 124 -6.86 -2.34 -6.76
N VAL A 125 -7.14 -2.49 -5.46
CA VAL A 125 -6.31 -3.24 -4.51
C VAL A 125 -7.20 -4.26 -3.82
N ARG A 126 -6.88 -5.55 -3.99
CA ARG A 126 -7.70 -6.64 -3.45
C ARG A 126 -6.90 -7.56 -2.56
N THR A 127 -7.58 -8.11 -1.56
CA THR A 127 -7.03 -9.14 -0.69
C THR A 127 -7.89 -10.40 -0.73
N GLY A 128 -7.29 -11.56 -0.45
CA GLY A 128 -8.01 -12.83 -0.47
C GLY A 128 -7.28 -13.93 0.28
N ARG A 129 -8.05 -14.79 0.97
CA ARG A 129 -7.52 -15.96 1.68
C ARG A 129 -7.59 -17.18 0.79
N HIS A 130 -6.52 -17.96 0.77
CA HIS A 130 -6.41 -19.21 0.03
C HIS A 130 -5.87 -20.31 0.95
N ASP A 131 -5.91 -21.55 0.46
CA ASP A 131 -5.28 -22.65 1.18
C ASP A 131 -3.74 -22.51 1.12
N GLY A 132 -3.12 -22.34 2.28
CA GLY A 132 -1.67 -22.19 2.45
C GLY A 132 -1.08 -20.80 2.20
N TYR A 133 -1.87 -19.81 1.78
CA TYR A 133 -1.40 -18.44 1.57
C TYR A 133 -2.53 -17.40 1.61
N GLU A 134 -2.14 -16.15 1.85
CA GLU A 134 -2.99 -14.97 1.68
C GLU A 134 -2.45 -14.14 0.51
N ARG A 135 -3.35 -13.52 -0.23
CA ARG A 135 -3.03 -12.84 -1.49
C ARG A 135 -3.36 -11.37 -1.39
N VAL A 136 -2.45 -10.54 -1.87
CA VAL A 136 -2.66 -9.12 -2.17
C VAL A 136 -2.49 -8.91 -3.67
N VAL A 137 -3.40 -8.16 -4.30
CA VAL A 137 -3.37 -7.87 -5.74
C VAL A 137 -3.46 -6.38 -5.97
N PHE A 138 -2.49 -5.84 -6.70
CA PHE A 138 -2.55 -4.49 -7.29
C PHE A 138 -2.92 -4.65 -8.77
N GLU A 139 -4.11 -4.20 -9.15
CA GLU A 139 -4.58 -4.23 -10.54
C GLU A 139 -4.37 -2.87 -11.22
N PHE A 140 -3.91 -2.91 -12.47
CA PHE A 140 -3.65 -1.73 -13.28
C PHE A 140 -4.58 -1.67 -14.48
N LEU A 141 -4.86 -0.46 -14.95
CA LEU A 141 -5.60 -0.23 -16.18
C LEU A 141 -4.80 -0.73 -17.38
N GLY A 142 -5.42 -1.58 -18.20
CA GLY A 142 -4.79 -2.17 -19.39
C GLY A 142 -3.72 -3.20 -19.04
N ASP A 143 -2.68 -3.29 -19.87
CA ASP A 143 -1.68 -4.37 -19.81
C ASP A 143 -0.29 -3.89 -19.36
N ARG A 144 -0.20 -2.65 -18.84
CA ARG A 144 1.07 -2.10 -18.38
C ARG A 144 1.34 -2.54 -16.94
N VAL A 145 2.43 -3.27 -16.75
CA VAL A 145 2.98 -3.64 -15.45
C VAL A 145 4.08 -2.64 -15.08
N PRO A 146 4.04 -1.99 -13.91
CA PRO A 146 5.11 -1.07 -13.51
C PRO A 146 6.40 -1.83 -13.14
N GLY A 147 7.51 -1.10 -13.06
CA GLY A 147 8.67 -1.62 -12.33
C GLY A 147 8.30 -1.75 -10.85
N TYR A 148 8.86 -2.73 -10.14
CA TYR A 148 8.50 -2.92 -8.73
C TYR A 148 9.64 -3.49 -7.89
N ALA A 149 9.57 -3.24 -6.59
CA ALA A 149 10.38 -3.88 -5.57
C ALA A 149 9.50 -4.25 -4.37
N VAL A 150 9.57 -5.52 -3.97
CA VAL A 150 8.86 -6.09 -2.83
C VAL A 150 9.90 -6.64 -1.85
N GLN A 151 9.91 -6.11 -0.63
CA GLN A 151 10.89 -6.49 0.38
C GLN A 151 10.40 -6.17 1.79
N TYR A 152 10.90 -6.92 2.76
CA TYR A 152 10.73 -6.57 4.17
C TYR A 152 11.51 -5.30 4.53
N VAL A 153 10.92 -4.46 5.37
CA VAL A 153 11.50 -3.20 5.85
C VAL A 153 11.12 -2.98 7.32
N ASP A 154 11.95 -2.22 8.03
CA ASP A 154 11.67 -1.83 9.41
C ASP A 154 11.03 -0.43 9.47
N PRO A 155 10.12 -0.18 10.43
CA PRO A 155 9.65 1.17 10.76
C PRO A 155 10.80 2.01 11.38
N PRO A 156 10.68 3.35 11.41
CA PRO A 156 9.48 4.15 11.12
C PRO A 156 9.20 4.31 9.62
N PHE A 157 7.92 4.39 9.28
CA PHE A 157 7.46 4.78 7.95
C PHE A 157 7.00 6.24 7.96
N THR A 158 7.16 6.90 6.82
CA THR A 158 6.71 8.27 6.60
C THR A 158 5.89 8.35 5.32
N ALA A 159 4.93 9.26 5.30
CA ALA A 159 4.10 9.53 4.12
C ALA A 159 4.83 10.47 3.17
N ASP A 160 5.01 10.05 1.92
CA ASP A 160 5.56 10.91 0.88
C ASP A 160 4.48 11.90 0.39
N PRO A 161 4.80 13.18 0.12
CA PRO A 161 6.08 13.86 0.33
C PRO A 161 6.15 14.63 1.67
N SER A 162 5.17 14.42 2.57
CA SER A 162 5.00 15.22 3.79
C SER A 162 6.00 14.90 4.91
N ASP A 163 6.67 13.74 4.82
CA ASP A 163 7.49 13.14 5.87
C ASP A 163 6.76 12.91 7.21
N LEU A 164 5.41 12.93 7.21
CA LEU A 164 4.63 12.65 8.41
C LEU A 164 4.71 11.15 8.77
N PRO A 165 4.88 10.79 10.06
CA PRO A 165 4.92 9.39 10.47
C PRO A 165 3.64 8.63 10.10
N VAL A 166 3.81 7.40 9.62
CA VAL A 166 2.72 6.47 9.29
C VAL A 166 2.88 5.22 10.15
N ALA A 167 1.87 4.92 10.97
CA ALA A 167 1.77 3.66 11.67
C ALA A 167 1.10 2.62 10.77
N VAL A 168 1.56 1.37 10.83
CA VAL A 168 0.98 0.23 10.11
C VAL A 168 0.80 -0.89 11.13
N ASP A 169 -0.36 -1.54 11.14
CA ASP A 169 -0.65 -2.66 12.02
C ASP A 169 0.03 -3.92 11.50
N GLY A 170 0.91 -4.50 12.31
CA GLY A 170 1.74 -5.64 11.95
C GLY A 170 2.94 -5.81 12.88
N ASP A 171 3.53 -7.00 12.87
CA ASP A 171 4.79 -7.32 13.56
C ASP A 171 5.97 -7.42 12.58
N ALA A 172 5.71 -7.54 11.28
CA ALA A 172 6.67 -7.35 10.19
C ALA A 172 6.00 -6.64 9.00
N PHE A 173 6.79 -6.01 8.13
CA PHE A 173 6.27 -5.09 7.12
C PHE A 173 6.87 -5.33 5.73
N LEU A 174 6.03 -5.70 4.78
CA LEU A 174 6.41 -5.90 3.39
C LEU A 174 6.10 -4.64 2.59
N ARG A 175 7.14 -3.91 2.15
CA ARG A 175 6.97 -2.74 1.29
C ARG A 175 6.87 -3.14 -0.16
N VAL A 176 5.87 -2.62 -0.85
CA VAL A 176 5.62 -2.75 -2.28
C VAL A 176 5.82 -1.38 -2.92
N ARG A 177 7.00 -1.15 -3.48
CA ARG A 177 7.31 0.08 -4.22
C ARG A 177 7.15 -0.18 -5.71
N MET A 178 6.32 0.60 -6.38
CA MET A 178 6.04 0.50 -7.80
C MET A 178 6.50 1.79 -8.50
N ALA A 179 7.41 1.65 -9.47
CA ALA A 179 7.97 2.75 -10.24
C ALA A 179 7.23 2.90 -11.58
N TRP A 180 7.02 4.16 -11.98
CA TRP A 180 6.13 4.52 -13.09
C TRP A 180 4.73 3.95 -12.89
N ALA A 181 4.22 4.09 -11.66
CA ALA A 181 2.87 3.72 -11.25
C ALA A 181 2.21 4.88 -10.51
N SER A 182 0.89 5.00 -10.62
CA SER A 182 0.12 5.99 -9.87
C SER A 182 -1.34 5.59 -9.79
N GLY A 183 -2.04 6.02 -8.75
CA GLY A 183 -3.50 6.03 -8.68
C GLY A 183 -4.11 7.19 -9.48
N TYR A 184 -3.31 8.07 -10.07
CA TYR A 184 -3.74 9.20 -10.90
C TYR A 184 -3.21 9.09 -12.32
N ASP A 185 -4.03 9.51 -13.28
CA ASP A 185 -3.58 9.72 -14.65
C ASP A 185 -2.80 11.03 -14.75
N LEU A 186 -1.48 10.90 -14.92
CA LEU A 186 -0.54 12.02 -14.97
C LEU A 186 -0.57 12.81 -16.28
N THR A 187 -1.32 12.35 -17.31
CA THR A 187 -1.61 13.21 -18.48
C THR A 187 -2.72 14.21 -18.20
N GLY A 188 -3.56 13.92 -17.21
CA GLY A 188 -4.72 14.72 -16.82
C GLY A 188 -6.02 14.38 -17.55
N ASP A 189 -6.05 13.34 -18.39
CA ASP A 189 -7.24 12.99 -19.17
C ASP A 189 -8.32 12.30 -18.32
N LEU A 190 -7.90 11.42 -17.39
CA LEU A 190 -8.82 10.66 -16.53
C LEU A 190 -8.90 11.19 -15.09
N GLY A 191 -7.88 11.92 -14.61
CA GLY A 191 -7.79 12.35 -13.22
C GLY A 191 -7.48 11.20 -12.26
N GLN A 192 -8.17 11.12 -11.11
CA GLN A 192 -8.00 10.03 -10.15
C GLN A 192 -8.59 8.72 -10.71
N VAL A 193 -7.76 7.69 -10.80
CA VAL A 193 -8.13 6.36 -11.32
C VAL A 193 -8.37 5.37 -10.19
N TYR A 194 -7.45 5.28 -9.22
CA TYR A 194 -7.66 4.50 -8.01
C TYR A 194 -8.52 5.31 -7.04
N THR A 195 -9.71 4.78 -6.74
CA THR A 195 -10.70 5.40 -5.84
C THR A 195 -10.93 4.59 -4.56
N GLY A 196 -10.15 3.52 -4.37
CA GLY A 196 -10.15 2.77 -3.12
C GLY A 196 -9.51 3.55 -1.96
N PRO A 197 -9.60 3.03 -0.74
CA PRO A 197 -9.03 3.70 0.42
C PRO A 197 -7.50 3.58 0.41
N ASP A 198 -6.84 4.54 1.07
CA ASP A 198 -5.38 4.52 1.30
C ASP A 198 -4.99 3.59 2.45
N ARG A 199 -5.98 3.05 3.17
CA ARG A 199 -5.83 2.16 4.31
C ARG A 199 -6.87 1.04 4.23
N ILE A 200 -6.42 -0.20 4.27
CA ILE A 200 -7.28 -1.39 4.15
C ILE A 200 -7.01 -2.30 5.34
N ASP A 201 -7.95 -2.31 6.29
CA ASP A 201 -7.96 -3.26 7.40
C ASP A 201 -8.40 -4.63 6.88
N VAL A 202 -7.46 -5.57 6.78
CA VAL A 202 -7.74 -6.92 6.26
C VAL A 202 -8.19 -7.84 7.39
N ASN A 203 -7.58 -7.70 8.57
CA ASN A 203 -7.87 -8.54 9.75
C ASN A 203 -7.83 -10.05 9.46
N ALA A 204 -6.95 -10.48 8.54
CA ALA A 204 -6.71 -11.88 8.28
C ALA A 204 -5.59 -12.40 9.21
N PRO A 205 -5.48 -13.73 9.41
CA PRO A 205 -4.46 -14.29 10.29
C PRO A 205 -3.02 -13.86 10.00
N VAL A 206 -2.65 -13.69 8.73
CA VAL A 206 -1.29 -13.25 8.35
C VAL A 206 -1.27 -11.80 7.93
N VAL A 207 -2.08 -11.41 6.93
CA VAL A 207 -2.16 -10.03 6.43
C VAL A 207 -3.13 -9.24 7.30
N GLN A 208 -2.59 -8.27 8.03
CA GLN A 208 -3.34 -7.48 8.99
C GLN A 208 -3.87 -6.19 8.37
N GLU A 209 -2.99 -5.42 7.71
CA GLU A 209 -3.30 -4.11 7.16
C GLU A 209 -2.49 -3.81 5.89
N LEU A 210 -3.09 -3.05 4.96
CA LEU A 210 -2.36 -2.40 3.87
C LEU A 210 -2.48 -0.88 4.01
N VAL A 211 -1.36 -0.18 3.85
CA VAL A 211 -1.31 1.29 3.94
C VAL A 211 -0.54 1.86 2.75
N LEU A 212 -1.15 2.80 2.03
CA LEU A 212 -0.49 3.62 1.04
C LEU A 212 0.44 4.61 1.75
N LEU A 213 1.74 4.51 1.49
CA LEU A 213 2.72 5.47 1.98
C LEU A 213 2.83 6.70 1.09
N GLY A 214 2.59 6.55 -0.22
CA GLY A 214 2.68 7.67 -1.12
C GLY A 214 2.45 7.32 -2.58
N ASP A 215 1.99 8.32 -3.32
CA ASP A 215 1.84 8.34 -4.77
C ASP A 215 2.39 9.67 -5.28
N PHE A 216 3.72 9.72 -5.44
CA PHE A 216 4.44 10.94 -5.77
C PHE A 216 5.53 10.65 -6.80
N GLU A 217 5.74 11.55 -7.76
CA GLU A 217 6.73 11.40 -8.84
C GLU A 217 6.63 10.07 -9.61
N ALA A 218 5.40 9.58 -9.82
CA ALA A 218 5.11 8.27 -10.42
C ALA A 218 5.73 7.09 -9.66
N VAL A 219 5.87 7.24 -8.33
CA VAL A 219 6.24 6.17 -7.41
C VAL A 219 5.07 5.92 -6.48
N LEU A 220 4.46 4.76 -6.64
CA LEU A 220 3.36 4.29 -5.81
C LEU A 220 3.89 3.29 -4.79
N SER A 221 3.82 3.63 -3.51
CA SER A 221 4.40 2.84 -2.42
C SER A 221 3.33 2.42 -1.42
N TRP A 222 3.19 1.12 -1.22
CA TRP A 222 2.35 0.52 -0.20
C TRP A 222 3.19 -0.25 0.82
N VAL A 223 2.70 -0.37 2.04
CA VAL A 223 3.21 -1.31 3.05
C VAL A 223 2.09 -2.27 3.42
N ILE A 224 2.44 -3.56 3.48
CA ILE A 224 1.59 -4.64 3.96
C ILE A 224 2.11 -5.03 5.34
N GLY A 225 1.31 -4.80 6.37
CA GLY A 225 1.57 -5.28 7.72
C GLY A 225 1.15 -6.75 7.86
N VAL A 226 2.06 -7.56 8.39
CA VAL A 226 1.86 -9.00 8.61
C VAL A 226 2.21 -9.40 10.05
N ASP A 227 1.66 -10.51 10.54
CA ASP A 227 1.86 -11.02 11.91
C ASP A 227 3.27 -11.58 12.20
N ALA A 228 4.05 -11.89 11.17
CA ALA A 228 5.46 -12.23 11.26
C ALA A 228 6.12 -12.12 9.88
N GLU A 229 7.44 -12.31 9.80
CA GLU A 229 8.10 -12.49 8.51
C GLU A 229 7.70 -13.85 7.91
N HIS A 230 7.09 -13.83 6.72
CA HIS A 230 6.60 -15.02 6.01
C HIS A 230 7.22 -15.09 4.61
N PRO A 231 7.52 -16.30 4.10
CA PRO A 231 7.88 -16.46 2.69
C PRO A 231 6.77 -15.91 1.79
N PHE A 232 7.14 -15.08 0.82
CA PHE A 232 6.22 -14.56 -0.19
C PHE A 232 6.72 -14.87 -1.60
N ARG A 233 5.82 -14.84 -2.57
CA ARG A 233 6.15 -14.82 -4.01
C ARG A 233 5.40 -13.70 -4.70
N VAL A 234 6.01 -13.17 -5.76
CA VAL A 234 5.37 -12.19 -6.63
C VAL A 234 5.15 -12.81 -7.99
N THR A 235 3.93 -12.70 -8.51
CA THR A 235 3.57 -13.13 -9.87
C THR A 235 2.87 -12.02 -10.61
N ILE A 236 3.02 -12.02 -11.93
CA ILE A 236 2.36 -11.06 -12.82
C ILE A 236 1.26 -11.80 -13.57
N LEU A 237 0.08 -11.19 -13.62
CA LEU A 237 -1.00 -11.63 -14.50
C LEU A 237 -1.28 -10.53 -15.50
N ASP A 238 -1.67 -10.92 -16.71
CA ASP A 238 -2.05 -10.02 -17.78
C ASP A 238 -3.59 -9.99 -17.94
N GLU A 239 -4.10 -9.07 -18.76
CA GLU A 239 -5.50 -8.98 -19.19
C GLU A 239 -6.55 -8.99 -18.03
N PRO A 240 -6.52 -8.04 -17.07
CA PRO A 240 -5.64 -6.87 -16.97
C PRO A 240 -4.33 -7.14 -16.20
N ALA A 241 -3.37 -6.24 -16.38
CA ALA A 241 -2.09 -6.25 -15.68
C ALA A 241 -2.28 -6.22 -14.15
N ARG A 242 -1.68 -7.19 -13.46
CA ARG A 242 -1.74 -7.31 -11.99
C ARG A 242 -0.40 -7.71 -11.43
N ILE A 243 0.00 -7.04 -10.35
CA ILE A 243 1.04 -7.53 -9.44
C ILE A 243 0.33 -8.31 -8.34
N VAL A 244 0.62 -9.60 -8.24
CA VAL A 244 0.02 -10.52 -7.27
C VAL A 244 1.10 -10.96 -6.29
N ILE A 245 0.87 -10.70 -5.01
CA ILE A 245 1.76 -11.07 -3.91
C ILE A 245 1.05 -12.13 -3.09
N ASP A 246 1.58 -13.36 -3.11
CA ASP A 246 1.12 -14.45 -2.27
C ASP A 246 2.06 -14.59 -1.07
N ILE A 247 1.52 -14.56 0.13
CA ILE A 247 2.23 -14.62 1.41
C ILE A 247 1.83 -15.93 2.09
N ALA A 248 2.78 -16.81 2.37
CA ALA A 248 2.48 -18.12 2.95
C ALA A 248 1.82 -17.99 4.34
N THR A 249 0.86 -18.87 4.65
CA THR A 249 0.20 -18.92 5.97
C THR A 249 0.83 -19.92 6.94
N SER A 250 1.85 -20.64 6.48
CA SER A 250 2.63 -21.58 7.30
C SER A 250 4.10 -21.40 6.99
N GLY A 251 4.83 -20.81 7.92
CA GLY A 251 6.29 -20.71 7.95
C GLY A 251 6.88 -21.60 9.03
#